data_AF-A0A936MSV1-F1
#
_entry.id   AF-A0A936MSV1-F1
#
_cell.length_a   1.000
_cell.length_b   1.000
_cell.length_c   1.000
_cell.angle_alpha   90.00
_cell.angle_beta   90.00
_cell.angle_gamma   90.00
#
_symmetry.space_group_name_H-M   'P 1'
#
loop_
_entity.id
_entity.type
_entity.pdbx_description
1 polymer ?
#
loop_
_entity_poly.entity_id
_entity_poly.type
_entity_poly.pdbx_seq_one_letter_code
_entity_poly.pdbx_strand_id
1 'polypeptide(L)'
;MGQKMPAVPEREAVHRAEPPANAATAATLRHGSVRPSEAARSAAATPRVTDIPPPPDEPQSSRLKLPGALLATTVVLLAYVGAIGFFQFVIPNAPSLIAQVGGGVAVAIVVFFFHAFLGGSFVEHTLRAEEAYRAGLRFIALVAPSIVRWIIYACLFGMFIVAFYDLAGWNAEPVARLRVLGAVAMPAILATCAALLVERRFARGEFSLEITYPPTMPLRDRTDWKFKLDRTWSYEAGLMRESVQRMGRHAAIFGFLGSAILIACAVILLRYAKDEDELRHLVALSVGAATTVSFTLNLGQVLFRSASNDSTARMMAWSARTLLIVSVATAFFSVAFLSGSGDSSDGKGYLFQGYKGALIVGVAVALLGERILRAVKDRAATLLGVGNAAVARTGDMTLIDGLSDEDIARLAEEGIDSTHALAYCPTPRLFFNTPYGLQRLCDWQDQALLIARVGRTNAQLLREQYMIRGAVAARQLAREICTREGGGTQRTPDPPSEKLAAMPSEEGEDEVAKLRALAKAMGFIGVNQAVLGLRSLVDDEAIERLELFSRAVPIWHRGGVMEVPPRGTNVAGA
;
A
#
# COMPACT_ATOMS: atom_id res chain seq x y z
N MET A 1 10.33 43.53 -57.54
CA MET A 1 9.63 43.18 -56.28
C MET A 1 10.33 41.97 -55.68
N GLY A 2 11.31 42.19 -54.80
CA GLY A 2 12.07 41.13 -54.14
C GLY A 2 11.79 41.19 -52.64
N GLN A 3 11.12 40.18 -52.10
CA GLN A 3 10.67 40.13 -50.71
C GLN A 3 11.82 39.64 -49.83
N LYS A 4 12.26 40.51 -48.92
CA LYS A 4 13.37 40.31 -47.98
C LYS A 4 12.91 39.41 -46.83
N MET A 5 13.53 38.24 -46.67
CA MET A 5 13.33 37.38 -45.49
C MET A 5 13.97 38.00 -44.24
N PRO A 6 13.34 37.89 -43.06
CA PRO A 6 13.93 38.35 -41.80
C PRO A 6 14.94 37.35 -41.24
N ALA A 7 15.99 37.89 -40.62
CA ALA A 7 17.13 37.19 -40.07
C ALA A 7 16.78 36.33 -38.84
N VAL A 8 17.43 35.17 -38.76
CA VAL A 8 17.43 34.26 -37.61
C VAL A 8 18.35 34.84 -36.53
N PRO A 9 17.93 34.93 -35.25
CA PRO A 9 18.82 35.41 -34.20
C PRO A 9 19.82 34.33 -33.78
N GLU A 10 21.08 34.76 -33.62
CA GLU A 10 22.21 33.99 -33.12
C GLU A 10 21.93 33.42 -31.72
N ARG A 11 22.23 32.13 -31.54
CA ARG A 11 22.27 31.48 -30.23
C ARG A 11 23.55 31.91 -29.51
N GLU A 12 23.40 32.68 -28.44
CA GLU A 12 24.45 32.93 -27.45
C GLU A 12 24.98 31.62 -26.87
N ALA A 13 26.31 31.47 -26.92
CA ALA A 13 27.04 30.37 -26.32
C ALA A 13 26.99 30.47 -24.79
N VAL A 14 26.33 29.50 -24.16
CA VAL A 14 26.35 29.34 -22.70
C VAL A 14 27.73 28.87 -22.27
N HIS A 15 28.45 29.77 -21.58
CA HIS A 15 29.70 29.46 -20.90
C HIS A 15 29.49 28.32 -19.88
N ARG A 16 30.22 27.22 -20.11
CA ARG A 16 30.31 26.08 -19.21
C ARG A 16 31.20 26.47 -18.02
N ALA A 17 30.57 26.73 -16.88
CA ALA A 17 31.29 26.91 -15.62
C ALA A 17 31.81 25.56 -15.12
N GLU A 18 33.12 25.46 -14.91
CA GLU A 18 33.78 24.36 -14.21
C GLU A 18 33.35 24.35 -12.73
N PRO A 19 33.06 23.18 -12.12
CA PRO A 19 32.89 23.09 -10.68
C PRO A 19 34.28 23.06 -10.00
N PRO A 20 34.46 23.76 -8.87
CA PRO A 20 35.73 23.76 -8.16
C PRO A 20 35.97 22.39 -7.52
N ALA A 21 37.15 21.84 -7.80
CA ALA A 21 37.75 20.78 -7.03
C ALA A 21 37.98 21.28 -5.60
N ASN A 22 37.40 20.61 -4.60
CA ASN A 22 37.91 20.63 -3.23
C ASN A 22 37.49 19.40 -2.42
N ALA A 23 38.52 18.64 -2.06
CA ALA A 23 38.76 18.00 -0.77
C ALA A 23 37.65 17.12 -0.17
N ALA A 24 37.59 15.86 -0.61
CA ALA A 24 37.08 14.77 0.22
C ALA A 24 38.20 14.31 1.16
N THR A 25 38.21 14.85 2.38
CA THR A 25 39.02 14.32 3.49
C THR A 25 38.45 12.97 3.90
N ALA A 26 39.32 11.96 3.88
CA ALA A 26 39.05 10.58 4.23
C ALA A 26 38.54 10.44 5.68
N ALA A 27 37.25 10.13 5.85
CA ALA A 27 36.71 9.62 7.09
C ALA A 27 36.88 8.09 7.13
N THR A 28 37.98 7.67 7.75
CA THR A 28 38.26 6.27 8.10
C THR A 28 37.26 5.81 9.16
N LEU A 29 36.29 4.97 8.75
CA LEU A 29 35.42 4.25 9.66
C LEU A 29 36.26 3.20 10.43
N ARG A 30 36.60 3.53 11.68
CA ARG A 30 37.11 2.57 12.67
C ARG A 30 36.03 1.54 13.00
N HIS A 31 36.30 0.28 12.68
CA HIS A 31 35.58 -0.85 13.26
C HIS A 31 35.87 -0.93 14.76
N GLY A 32 34.84 -0.73 15.59
CA GLY A 32 34.88 -1.08 17.00
C GLY A 32 34.82 -2.60 17.16
N SER A 33 35.92 -3.20 17.60
CA SER A 33 35.95 -4.61 18.00
C SER A 33 35.24 -4.77 19.35
N VAL A 34 33.98 -5.21 19.33
CA VAL A 34 33.33 -5.72 20.54
C VAL A 34 33.74 -7.18 20.71
N ARG A 35 34.55 -7.40 21.74
CA ARG A 35 35.06 -8.70 22.22
C ARG A 35 33.88 -9.49 22.81
N PRO A 36 33.56 -10.72 22.35
CA PRO A 36 32.59 -11.55 23.05
C PRO A 36 33.26 -12.21 24.26
N SER A 37 32.69 -12.01 25.44
CA SER A 37 33.10 -12.69 26.66
C SER A 37 32.62 -14.15 26.63
N GLU A 38 33.57 -15.06 26.47
CA GLU A 38 33.48 -16.45 26.92
C GLU A 38 33.38 -16.47 28.46
N ALA A 39 32.23 -16.88 29.00
CA ALA A 39 32.09 -17.60 30.28
C ALA A 39 30.61 -17.82 30.61
N ALA A 40 30.09 -19.02 30.32
CA ALA A 40 29.16 -19.77 31.18
C ALA A 40 28.71 -21.04 30.45
N ARG A 41 29.50 -22.10 30.61
CA ARG A 41 28.99 -23.46 30.49
C ARG A 41 28.04 -23.71 31.66
N SER A 42 26.76 -23.94 31.38
CA SER A 42 25.88 -24.67 32.29
C SER A 42 25.03 -25.64 31.48
N ALA A 43 25.21 -26.92 31.77
CA ALA A 43 24.46 -28.01 31.19
C ALA A 43 22.96 -27.86 31.51
N ALA A 44 22.12 -27.86 30.47
CA ALA A 44 20.68 -27.99 30.61
C ALA A 44 20.27 -29.37 30.09
N ALA A 45 19.72 -30.17 30.99
CA ALA A 45 19.24 -31.51 30.75
C ALA A 45 18.05 -31.53 29.79
N THR A 46 17.99 -32.56 28.96
CA THR A 46 16.85 -32.91 28.11
C THR A 46 15.59 -33.17 28.97
N PRO A 47 14.43 -32.55 28.66
CA PRO A 47 13.20 -32.91 29.33
C PRO A 47 12.69 -34.24 28.78
N ARG A 48 12.61 -35.21 29.69
CA ARG A 48 12.03 -36.54 29.50
C ARG A 48 10.52 -36.37 29.32
N VAL A 49 9.99 -36.91 28.21
CA VAL A 49 8.56 -37.04 27.96
C VAL A 49 8.03 -38.19 28.82
N THR A 50 7.40 -37.87 29.94
CA THR A 50 6.48 -38.78 30.65
C THR A 50 5.43 -37.95 31.40
N ASP A 51 4.20 -38.46 31.33
CA ASP A 51 3.04 -38.18 32.17
C ASP A 51 2.08 -37.06 31.72
N ILE A 52 1.10 -37.49 30.92
CA ILE A 52 -0.16 -36.80 30.64
C ILE A 52 -0.96 -36.77 31.96
N PRO A 53 -1.27 -35.59 32.55
CA PRO A 53 -2.16 -35.53 33.70
C PRO A 53 -3.60 -35.87 33.28
N PRO A 54 -4.38 -36.55 34.15
CA PRO A 54 -5.78 -36.86 33.86
C PRO A 54 -6.61 -35.58 33.69
N PRO A 55 -7.69 -35.63 32.88
CA PRO A 55 -8.49 -34.46 32.56
C PRO A 55 -9.09 -33.85 33.84
N PRO A 56 -9.09 -32.52 33.97
CA PRO A 56 -9.72 -31.86 35.10
C PRO A 56 -11.24 -32.11 35.08
N ASP A 57 -11.77 -32.44 36.26
CA ASP A 57 -13.18 -32.73 36.51
C ASP A 57 -14.12 -31.69 35.91
N GLU A 58 -15.25 -32.20 35.39
CA GLU A 58 -16.35 -31.42 34.83
C GLU A 58 -16.72 -30.22 35.73
N PRO A 59 -16.80 -28.99 35.19
CA PRO A 59 -17.28 -27.86 35.96
C PRO A 59 -18.75 -28.09 36.33
N GLN A 60 -18.98 -28.15 37.65
CA GLN A 60 -20.28 -28.25 38.29
C GLN A 60 -21.31 -27.34 37.61
N SER A 61 -22.44 -27.94 37.24
CA SER A 61 -23.63 -27.28 36.71
C SER A 61 -23.93 -25.97 37.45
N SER A 62 -23.80 -24.86 36.73
CA SER A 62 -24.14 -23.53 37.20
C SER A 62 -25.66 -23.41 37.34
N ARG A 63 -26.18 -23.71 38.54
CA ARG A 63 -27.52 -23.29 38.93
C ARG A 63 -27.60 -21.76 38.78
N LEU A 64 -28.38 -21.32 37.80
CA LEU A 64 -28.69 -19.91 37.54
C LEU A 64 -29.17 -19.26 38.85
N LYS A 65 -28.36 -18.39 39.43
CA LYS A 65 -28.79 -17.49 40.51
C LYS A 65 -29.64 -16.37 39.89
N LEU A 66 -30.88 -16.73 39.51
CA LEU A 66 -31.94 -15.85 39.02
C LEU A 66 -32.10 -14.52 39.79
N PRO A 67 -31.96 -14.46 41.14
CA PRO A 67 -32.16 -13.18 41.85
C PRO A 67 -31.04 -12.16 41.60
N GLY A 68 -29.81 -12.59 41.29
CA GLY A 68 -28.69 -11.68 41.04
C GLY A 68 -28.81 -10.98 39.68
N ALA A 69 -29.26 -11.71 38.65
CA ALA A 69 -29.45 -11.18 37.31
C ALA A 69 -30.58 -10.14 37.27
N LEU A 70 -31.70 -10.41 37.96
CA LEU A 70 -32.81 -9.46 38.05
C LEU A 70 -32.41 -8.16 38.76
N LEU A 71 -31.67 -8.26 39.86
CA LEU A 71 -31.22 -7.08 40.61
C LEU A 71 -30.22 -6.24 39.79
N ALA A 72 -29.30 -6.89 39.08
CA ALA A 72 -28.37 -6.21 38.18
C ALA A 72 -29.10 -5.51 37.01
N THR A 73 -30.07 -6.18 36.38
CA THR A 73 -30.87 -5.54 35.31
C THR A 73 -31.68 -4.34 35.82
N THR A 74 -32.19 -4.41 37.05
CA THR A 74 -32.98 -3.32 37.65
C THR A 74 -32.11 -2.09 37.94
N VAL A 75 -30.89 -2.31 38.45
CA VAL A 75 -29.92 -1.24 38.72
C VAL A 75 -29.45 -0.57 37.42
N VAL A 76 -29.19 -1.36 36.37
CA VAL A 76 -28.79 -0.83 35.05
C VAL A 76 -29.90 0.01 34.42
N LEU A 77 -31.15 -0.45 34.51
CA LEU A 77 -32.32 0.31 34.03
C LEU A 77 -32.48 1.63 34.80
N LEU A 78 -32.35 1.62 36.13
CA LEU A 78 -32.43 2.83 36.94
C LEU A 78 -31.30 3.82 36.61
N ALA A 79 -30.08 3.32 36.41
CA ALA A 79 -28.93 4.15 36.01
C ALA A 79 -29.13 4.75 34.61
N TYR A 80 -29.68 4.00 33.66
CA TYR A 80 -29.99 4.48 32.31
C TYR A 80 -31.05 5.59 32.32
N VAL A 81 -32.15 5.37 33.06
CA VAL A 81 -33.22 6.37 33.22
C VAL A 81 -32.70 7.61 33.93
N GLY A 82 -31.87 7.46 34.97
CA GLY A 82 -31.23 8.56 35.67
C GLY A 82 -30.27 9.37 34.79
N ALA A 83 -29.48 8.70 33.94
CA ALA A 83 -28.59 9.36 32.99
C ALA A 83 -29.37 10.14 31.92
N ILE A 84 -30.45 9.58 31.37
CA ILE A 84 -31.33 10.29 30.44
C ILE A 84 -31.93 11.54 31.10
N GLY A 85 -32.45 11.40 32.32
CA GLY A 85 -33.01 12.53 33.08
C GLY A 85 -31.97 13.62 33.36
N PHE A 86 -30.75 13.23 33.74
CA PHE A 86 -29.65 14.16 33.97
C PHE A 86 -29.27 14.93 32.70
N PHE A 87 -29.12 14.26 31.56
CA PHE A 87 -28.76 14.95 30.31
C PHE A 87 -29.89 15.83 29.77
N GLN A 88 -31.15 15.44 29.95
CA GLN A 88 -32.29 16.31 29.65
C GLN A 88 -32.35 17.54 30.56
N PHE A 89 -31.92 17.41 31.82
CA PHE A 89 -31.86 18.53 32.77
C PHE A 89 -30.69 19.49 32.47
N VAL A 90 -29.50 18.95 32.16
CA VAL A 90 -28.28 19.75 31.94
C VAL A 90 -28.27 20.42 30.56
N ILE A 91 -28.89 19.80 29.54
CA ILE A 91 -28.93 20.35 28.18
C ILE A 91 -30.35 20.18 27.59
N PRO A 92 -31.31 21.05 27.98
CA PRO A 92 -32.73 20.89 27.65
C PRO A 92 -33.05 20.94 26.15
N ASN A 93 -32.13 21.46 25.32
CA ASN A 93 -32.28 21.58 23.86
C ASN A 93 -31.37 20.63 23.06
N ALA A 94 -30.72 19.65 23.70
CA ALA A 94 -29.91 18.69 22.97
C ALA A 94 -30.81 17.76 22.12
N PRO A 95 -30.45 17.49 20.85
CA PRO A 95 -31.16 16.48 20.06
C PRO A 95 -31.09 15.13 20.77
N SER A 96 -32.22 14.41 20.80
CA SER A 96 -32.43 13.15 21.55
C SER A 96 -31.33 12.11 21.36
N LEU A 97 -30.65 12.15 20.22
CA LEU A 97 -29.52 11.27 19.88
C LEU A 97 -28.30 11.45 20.80
N ILE A 98 -27.98 12.69 21.22
CA ILE A 98 -26.82 12.97 22.08
C ILE A 98 -27.06 12.44 23.49
N ALA A 99 -28.29 12.58 24.01
CA ALA A 99 -28.69 12.01 25.29
C ALA A 99 -28.69 10.48 25.26
N GLN A 100 -29.08 9.86 24.14
CA GLN A 100 -29.06 8.40 23.98
C GLN A 100 -27.64 7.83 23.89
N VAL A 101 -26.74 8.48 23.14
CA VAL A 101 -25.33 8.05 23.04
C VAL A 101 -24.60 8.29 24.36
N GLY A 102 -24.81 9.44 25.02
CA GLY A 102 -24.25 9.73 26.33
C GLY A 102 -24.76 8.78 27.42
N GLY A 103 -26.05 8.43 27.40
CA GLY A 103 -26.65 7.44 28.30
C GLY A 103 -26.11 6.03 28.07
N GLY A 104 -25.88 5.63 26.81
CA GLY A 104 -25.27 4.34 26.48
C GLY A 104 -23.84 4.19 26.99
N VAL A 105 -23.02 5.25 26.87
CA VAL A 105 -21.64 5.27 27.39
C VAL A 105 -21.62 5.23 28.92
N ALA A 106 -22.50 5.99 29.59
CA ALA A 106 -22.60 5.98 31.05
C ALA A 106 -23.01 4.60 31.58
N VAL A 107 -23.95 3.92 30.92
CA VAL A 107 -24.34 2.54 31.27
C VAL A 107 -23.19 1.55 31.06
N ALA A 108 -22.44 1.66 29.97
CA ALA A 108 -21.29 0.79 29.74
C ALA A 108 -20.22 0.94 30.83
N ILE A 109 -19.97 2.17 31.29
CA ILE A 109 -19.06 2.46 32.41
C ILE A 109 -19.58 1.86 33.71
N VAL A 110 -20.87 2.06 34.04
CA VAL A 110 -21.47 1.53 35.27
C VAL A 110 -21.47 0.00 35.27
N VAL A 111 -21.83 -0.65 34.15
CA VAL A 111 -21.78 -2.12 34.00
C VAL A 111 -20.36 -2.64 34.15
N PHE A 112 -19.37 -1.97 33.57
CA PHE A 112 -17.96 -2.32 33.71
C PHE A 112 -17.50 -2.26 35.19
N PHE A 113 -17.84 -1.20 35.91
CA PHE A 113 -17.51 -1.07 37.34
C PHE A 113 -18.30 -2.05 38.23
N PHE A 114 -19.58 -2.33 37.92
CA PHE A 114 -20.37 -3.32 38.67
C PHE A 114 -19.80 -4.73 38.51
N HIS A 115 -19.31 -5.07 37.31
CA HIS A 115 -18.64 -6.33 37.03
C HIS A 115 -17.27 -6.45 37.72
N ALA A 116 -16.60 -5.31 37.95
CA ALA A 116 -15.33 -5.23 38.67
C ALA A 116 -15.48 -5.40 40.20
N PHE A 117 -16.61 -4.96 40.78
CA PHE A 117 -16.80 -4.95 42.23
C PHE A 117 -17.41 -6.25 42.81
N LEU A 118 -18.08 -7.08 42.01
CA LEU A 118 -18.73 -8.31 42.47
C LEU A 118 -17.82 -9.56 42.39
N GLY A 119 -16.70 -9.52 43.11
CA GLY A 119 -16.25 -10.61 44.00
C GLY A 119 -16.02 -12.03 43.45
N GLY A 120 -15.49 -12.21 42.24
CA GLY A 120 -14.89 -13.47 41.79
C GLY A 120 -13.59 -13.18 41.07
N SER A 121 -12.56 -14.03 41.23
CA SER A 121 -11.21 -13.97 40.60
C SER A 121 -11.09 -12.84 39.58
N PHE A 122 -10.82 -11.63 40.08
CA PHE A 122 -10.95 -10.40 39.30
C PHE A 122 -10.09 -10.45 38.04
N VAL A 123 -8.96 -11.14 38.15
CA VAL A 123 -8.01 -11.38 37.06
C VAL A 123 -8.62 -12.27 35.98
N GLU A 124 -9.34 -13.34 36.34
CA GLU A 124 -9.87 -14.28 35.35
C GLU A 124 -11.11 -13.71 34.64
N HIS A 125 -11.96 -12.97 35.34
CA HIS A 125 -13.09 -12.29 34.72
C HIS A 125 -12.66 -11.10 33.86
N THR A 126 -11.64 -10.34 34.26
CA THR A 126 -11.10 -9.25 33.42
C THR A 126 -10.40 -9.79 32.19
N LEU A 127 -9.64 -10.89 32.29
CA LEU A 127 -9.04 -11.55 31.13
C LEU A 127 -10.10 -12.07 30.15
N ARG A 128 -11.16 -12.76 30.64
CA ARG A 128 -12.26 -13.23 29.78
C ARG A 128 -13.04 -12.07 29.17
N ALA A 129 -13.27 -10.98 29.91
CA ALA A 129 -13.93 -9.79 29.38
C ALA A 129 -13.08 -9.07 28.34
N GLU A 130 -11.76 -9.00 28.54
CA GLU A 130 -10.80 -8.44 27.58
C GLU A 130 -10.72 -9.29 26.31
N GLU A 131 -10.71 -10.61 26.43
CA GLU A 131 -10.77 -11.54 25.29
C GLU A 131 -12.09 -11.40 24.53
N ALA A 132 -13.22 -11.34 25.23
CA ALA A 132 -14.54 -11.12 24.63
C ALA A 132 -14.64 -9.73 23.96
N TYR A 133 -14.07 -8.69 24.57
CA TYR A 133 -14.02 -7.34 24.00
C TYR A 133 -13.12 -7.30 22.76
N ARG A 134 -11.94 -7.93 22.78
CA ARG A 134 -11.06 -8.07 21.60
C ARG A 134 -11.73 -8.88 20.50
N ALA A 135 -12.44 -9.95 20.84
CA ALA A 135 -13.22 -10.74 19.88
C ALA A 135 -14.38 -9.91 19.28
N GLY A 136 -15.08 -9.13 20.10
CA GLY A 136 -16.12 -8.19 19.68
C GLY A 136 -15.56 -7.09 18.77
N LEU A 137 -14.43 -6.48 19.12
CA LEU A 137 -13.74 -5.51 18.27
C LEU A 137 -13.26 -6.13 16.96
N ARG A 138 -12.77 -7.37 16.95
CA ARG A 138 -12.41 -8.09 15.72
C ARG A 138 -13.63 -8.36 14.86
N PHE A 139 -14.75 -8.76 15.46
CA PHE A 139 -16.01 -8.96 14.76
C PHE A 139 -16.54 -7.65 14.17
N ILE A 140 -16.57 -6.56 14.96
CA ILE A 140 -16.95 -5.23 14.47
C ILE A 140 -15.98 -4.78 13.38
N ALA A 141 -14.66 -4.98 13.52
CA ALA A 141 -13.70 -4.64 12.49
C ALA A 141 -13.88 -5.46 11.20
N LEU A 142 -14.43 -6.67 11.30
CA LEU A 142 -14.76 -7.54 10.17
C LEU A 142 -16.06 -7.12 9.49
N VAL A 143 -17.06 -6.69 10.27
CA VAL A 143 -18.40 -6.30 9.77
C VAL A 143 -18.50 -4.82 9.38
N ALA A 144 -17.79 -3.92 10.07
CA ALA A 144 -17.83 -2.49 9.78
C ALA A 144 -17.49 -2.15 8.32
N PRO A 145 -16.50 -2.79 7.68
CA PRO A 145 -16.21 -2.57 6.26
C PRO A 145 -17.39 -2.79 5.32
N SER A 146 -18.22 -3.81 5.58
CA SER A 146 -19.39 -4.10 4.76
C SER A 146 -20.55 -3.16 5.08
N ILE A 147 -20.73 -2.77 6.34
CA ILE A 147 -21.80 -1.85 6.78
C ILE A 147 -21.58 -0.42 6.29
N VAL A 148 -20.35 0.11 6.34
CA VAL A 148 -20.05 1.52 6.04
C VAL A 148 -20.55 1.92 4.65
N ARG A 149 -20.39 1.05 3.65
CA ARG A 149 -20.88 1.31 2.29
C ARG A 149 -22.40 1.50 2.25
N TRP A 150 -23.16 0.65 2.95
CA TRP A 150 -24.62 0.74 3.00
C TRP A 150 -25.09 1.96 3.78
N ILE A 151 -24.42 2.31 4.88
CA ILE A 151 -24.71 3.56 5.61
C ILE A 151 -24.52 4.76 4.70
N ILE A 152 -23.41 4.83 3.96
CA ILE A 152 -23.13 5.92 3.01
C ILE A 152 -24.25 6.04 1.97
N TYR A 153 -24.71 4.92 1.39
CA TYR A 153 -25.81 4.94 0.42
C TYR A 153 -27.15 5.32 1.06
N ALA A 154 -27.41 4.89 2.30
CA ALA A 154 -28.63 5.29 3.02
C ALA A 154 -28.63 6.79 3.32
N CYS A 155 -27.49 7.35 3.73
CA CYS A 155 -27.33 8.80 3.90
C CYS A 155 -27.54 9.54 2.58
N LEU A 156 -26.94 9.05 1.49
CA LEU A 156 -27.12 9.65 0.16
C LEU A 156 -28.58 9.62 -0.30
N PHE A 157 -29.26 8.48 -0.07
CA PHE A 157 -30.68 8.34 -0.36
C PHE A 157 -31.54 9.31 0.45
N GLY A 158 -31.24 9.49 1.74
CA GLY A 158 -31.87 10.52 2.56
C GLY A 158 -31.67 11.94 1.99
N MET A 159 -30.45 12.27 1.55
CA MET A 159 -30.17 13.55 0.88
C MET A 159 -30.97 13.72 -0.42
N PHE A 160 -31.13 12.65 -1.21
CA PHE A 160 -31.97 12.69 -2.42
C PHE A 160 -33.43 12.97 -2.11
N ILE A 161 -33.99 12.36 -1.07
CA ILE A 161 -35.37 12.61 -0.65
C ILE A 161 -35.53 14.07 -0.26
N VAL A 162 -34.65 14.59 0.61
CA VAL A 162 -34.70 15.99 1.06
C VAL A 162 -34.59 16.94 -0.14
N ALA A 163 -33.61 16.74 -1.02
CA ALA A 163 -33.43 17.56 -2.21
C ALA A 163 -34.62 17.47 -3.18
N PHE A 164 -35.28 16.31 -3.32
CA PHE A 164 -36.47 16.16 -4.15
C PHE A 164 -37.64 17.03 -3.67
N TYR A 165 -37.83 17.10 -2.36
CA TYR A 165 -38.86 17.95 -1.75
C TYR A 165 -38.47 19.43 -1.81
N ASP A 166 -37.21 19.78 -1.55
CA ASP A 166 -36.74 21.17 -1.62
C ASP A 166 -36.85 21.75 -3.04
N LEU A 167 -36.52 20.94 -4.06
CA LEU A 167 -36.64 21.32 -5.47
C LEU A 167 -38.10 21.47 -5.94
N ALA A 168 -39.10 21.03 -5.16
CA ALA A 168 -40.51 21.29 -5.47
C ALA A 168 -40.80 22.80 -5.53
N GLY A 169 -40.03 23.59 -4.79
CA GLY A 169 -40.12 25.04 -4.83
C GLY A 169 -39.46 25.71 -6.04
N TRP A 170 -38.69 24.96 -6.84
CA TRP A 170 -38.15 25.40 -8.13
C TRP A 170 -39.08 25.00 -9.28
N ASN A 171 -39.43 23.71 -9.35
CA ASN A 171 -40.34 23.17 -10.36
C ASN A 171 -41.28 22.14 -9.74
N ALA A 172 -42.59 22.36 -9.88
CA ALA A 172 -43.61 21.45 -9.37
C ALA A 172 -43.58 20.08 -10.07
N GLU A 173 -43.13 20.03 -11.33
CA GLU A 173 -43.10 18.80 -12.13
C GLU A 173 -42.11 17.78 -11.53
N PRO A 174 -42.56 16.57 -11.15
CA PRO A 174 -41.69 15.57 -10.54
C PRO A 174 -40.62 15.05 -11.52
N VAL A 175 -40.92 15.00 -12.81
CA VAL A 175 -40.00 14.50 -13.85
C VAL A 175 -38.78 15.41 -13.98
N ALA A 176 -38.97 16.73 -13.99
CA ALA A 176 -37.86 17.69 -14.05
C ALA A 176 -36.93 17.54 -12.83
N ARG A 177 -37.50 17.39 -11.63
CA ARG A 177 -36.74 17.16 -10.39
C ARG A 177 -35.96 15.85 -10.43
N LEU A 178 -36.59 14.76 -10.88
CA LEU A 178 -35.93 13.47 -11.03
C LEU A 178 -34.78 13.51 -12.04
N ARG A 179 -34.88 14.29 -13.13
CA ARG A 179 -33.77 14.46 -14.09
C ARG A 179 -32.57 15.14 -13.44
N VAL A 180 -32.78 16.21 -12.68
CA VAL A 180 -31.69 16.90 -11.94
C VAL A 180 -31.07 15.95 -10.92
N LEU A 181 -31.90 15.26 -10.12
CA LEU A 181 -31.40 14.30 -9.14
C LEU A 181 -30.66 13.13 -9.79
N GLY A 182 -31.13 12.64 -10.93
CA GLY A 182 -30.44 11.61 -11.71
C GLY A 182 -29.05 12.07 -12.18
N ALA A 183 -28.93 13.33 -12.64
CA ALA A 183 -27.64 13.89 -13.05
C ALA A 183 -26.65 14.00 -11.88
N VAL A 184 -27.10 14.50 -10.72
CA VAL A 184 -26.22 14.61 -9.53
C VAL A 184 -25.96 13.26 -8.85
N ALA A 185 -26.73 12.22 -9.16
CA ALA A 185 -26.46 10.83 -8.73
C ALA A 185 -25.38 10.12 -9.55
N MET A 186 -25.03 10.64 -10.74
CA MET A 186 -24.07 9.99 -11.62
C MET A 186 -22.70 9.71 -10.97
N PRO A 187 -22.11 10.60 -10.16
CA PRO A 187 -20.85 10.28 -9.48
C PRO A 187 -20.90 9.01 -8.62
N ALA A 188 -21.96 8.84 -7.82
CA ALA A 188 -22.15 7.64 -7.00
C ALA A 188 -22.31 6.37 -7.84
N ILE A 189 -23.09 6.45 -8.93
CA ILE A 189 -23.31 5.32 -9.84
C ILE A 189 -22.00 4.94 -10.56
N LEU A 190 -21.32 5.92 -11.16
CA LEU A 190 -20.11 5.71 -11.93
C LEU A 190 -18.95 5.21 -11.07
N ALA A 191 -18.78 5.75 -9.85
CA ALA A 191 -17.76 5.27 -8.92
C ALA A 191 -18.03 3.81 -8.49
N THR A 192 -19.30 3.45 -8.29
CA THR A 192 -19.70 2.07 -7.97
C THR A 192 -19.44 1.13 -9.15
N CYS A 193 -19.80 1.54 -10.38
CA CYS A 193 -19.49 0.77 -11.58
C CYS A 193 -17.99 0.58 -11.78
N ALA A 194 -17.19 1.64 -11.56
CA ALA A 194 -15.72 1.55 -11.62
C ALA A 194 -15.17 0.57 -10.58
N ALA A 195 -15.69 0.58 -9.35
CA ALA A 195 -15.30 -0.39 -8.33
C ALA A 195 -15.60 -1.84 -8.74
N LEU A 196 -16.81 -2.09 -9.29
CA LEU A 196 -17.20 -3.42 -9.77
C LEU A 196 -16.34 -3.90 -10.94
N LEU A 197 -15.98 -3.00 -11.86
CA LEU A 197 -15.08 -3.31 -12.99
C LEU A 197 -13.69 -3.70 -12.49
N VAL A 198 -13.18 -2.98 -11.49
CA VAL A 198 -11.89 -3.28 -10.90
C VAL A 198 -11.94 -4.60 -10.10
N GLU A 199 -12.98 -4.83 -9.31
CA GLU A 199 -13.18 -6.09 -8.56
C GLU A 199 -13.16 -7.31 -9.49
N ARG A 200 -13.84 -7.24 -10.64
CA ARG A 200 -13.85 -8.33 -11.63
C ARG A 200 -12.49 -8.57 -12.28
N ARG A 201 -11.62 -7.56 -12.33
CA ARG A 201 -10.29 -7.65 -12.94
C ARG A 201 -9.20 -8.13 -11.98
N PHE A 202 -9.51 -8.27 -10.69
CA PHE A 202 -8.59 -8.83 -9.69
C PHE A 202 -8.50 -10.36 -9.68
N ALA A 203 -8.68 -10.90 -10.87
CA ALA A 203 -8.16 -12.15 -11.38
C ALA A 203 -6.79 -12.55 -10.79
N ARG A 204 -5.89 -11.58 -10.58
CA ARG A 204 -4.55 -11.87 -10.04
C ARG A 204 -4.52 -12.51 -8.65
N GLY A 205 -5.54 -12.28 -7.84
CA GLY A 205 -5.61 -12.89 -6.50
C GLY A 205 -5.81 -14.42 -6.52
N GLU A 206 -6.11 -15.03 -7.66
CA GLU A 206 -6.37 -16.46 -7.82
C GLU A 206 -5.18 -17.24 -8.39
N PHE A 207 -4.06 -16.57 -8.69
CA PHE A 207 -2.86 -17.30 -9.12
C PHE A 207 -2.28 -18.13 -7.98
N SER A 208 -1.97 -19.37 -8.30
CA SER A 208 -1.10 -20.24 -7.51
C SER A 208 0.30 -20.23 -8.11
N LEU A 209 1.29 -20.60 -7.31
CA LEU A 209 2.68 -20.62 -7.74
C LEU A 209 3.12 -22.06 -7.97
N GLU A 210 3.45 -22.42 -9.21
CA GLU A 210 4.14 -23.68 -9.49
C GLU A 210 5.64 -23.41 -9.55
N ILE A 211 6.39 -24.01 -8.61
CA ILE A 211 7.82 -23.77 -8.45
C ILE A 211 8.61 -24.94 -9.05
N THR A 212 9.52 -24.64 -9.97
CA THR A 212 10.49 -25.61 -10.50
C THR A 212 11.79 -25.53 -9.70
N TYR A 213 12.12 -26.61 -8.98
CA TYR A 213 13.32 -26.68 -8.15
C TYR A 213 14.55 -27.15 -8.94
N PRO A 214 15.76 -26.66 -8.61
CA PRO A 214 17.00 -27.22 -9.15
C PRO A 214 17.11 -28.73 -8.84
N PRO A 215 17.60 -29.56 -9.78
CA PRO A 215 17.76 -31.00 -9.55
C PRO A 215 18.75 -31.31 -8.41
N THR A 216 19.71 -30.42 -8.17
CA THR A 216 20.73 -30.52 -7.13
C THR A 216 20.22 -30.20 -5.73
N MET A 217 19.05 -29.57 -5.59
CA MET A 217 18.51 -29.18 -4.28
C MET A 217 17.99 -30.42 -3.53
N PRO A 218 18.41 -30.68 -2.27
CA PRO A 218 17.89 -31.78 -1.45
C PRO A 218 16.37 -31.74 -1.28
N LEU A 219 15.71 -32.90 -1.19
CA LEU A 219 14.25 -32.98 -1.04
C LEU A 219 13.72 -32.21 0.19
N ARG A 220 14.45 -32.26 1.32
CA ARG A 220 14.10 -31.52 2.54
C ARG A 220 14.09 -30.01 2.31
N ASP A 221 15.11 -29.49 1.64
CA ASP A 221 15.20 -28.06 1.36
C ASP A 221 14.10 -27.62 0.39
N ARG A 222 13.74 -28.49 -0.58
CA ARG A 222 12.59 -28.23 -1.47
C ARG A 222 11.29 -28.08 -0.69
N THR A 223 11.01 -28.95 0.28
CA THR A 223 9.79 -28.86 1.09
C THR A 223 9.78 -27.61 1.97
N ASP A 224 10.92 -27.27 2.56
CA ASP A 224 11.06 -26.09 3.42
C ASP A 224 10.86 -24.80 2.61
N TRP A 225 11.49 -24.72 1.43
CA TRP A 225 11.33 -23.58 0.52
C TRP A 225 9.93 -23.48 -0.05
N LYS A 226 9.31 -24.60 -0.44
CA LYS A 226 7.92 -24.62 -0.89
C LYS A 226 7.01 -23.99 0.15
N PHE A 227 7.13 -24.43 1.41
CA PHE A 227 6.32 -23.91 2.50
C PHE A 227 6.55 -22.40 2.72
N LYS A 228 7.81 -21.93 2.71
CA LYS A 228 8.14 -20.51 2.87
C LYS A 228 7.56 -19.65 1.74
N LEU A 229 7.71 -20.11 0.48
CA LEU A 229 7.23 -19.40 -0.70
C LEU A 229 5.71 -19.38 -0.75
N ASP A 230 5.04 -20.51 -0.55
CA ASP A 230 3.58 -20.63 -0.51
C ASP A 230 2.98 -19.77 0.61
N ARG A 231 3.62 -19.74 1.80
CA ARG A 231 3.20 -18.88 2.91
C ARG A 231 3.32 -17.40 2.57
N THR A 232 4.43 -17.00 1.95
CA THR A 232 4.64 -15.59 1.56
C THR A 232 3.67 -15.17 0.45
N TRP A 233 3.47 -16.04 -0.54
CA TRP A 233 2.54 -15.83 -1.65
C TRP A 233 1.09 -15.71 -1.17
N SER A 234 0.63 -16.67 -0.36
CA SER A 234 -0.73 -16.68 0.20
C SER A 234 -0.99 -15.50 1.14
N TYR A 235 0.00 -15.10 1.94
CA TYR A 235 -0.08 -13.93 2.81
C TYR A 235 -0.27 -12.64 1.99
N GLU A 236 0.58 -12.40 0.99
CA GLU A 236 0.47 -11.21 0.14
C GLU A 236 -0.78 -11.23 -0.75
N ALA A 237 -1.20 -12.40 -1.23
CA ALA A 237 -2.48 -12.56 -1.93
C ALA A 237 -3.68 -12.21 -1.02
N GLY A 238 -3.61 -12.60 0.25
CA GLY A 238 -4.61 -12.24 1.27
C GLY A 238 -4.68 -10.73 1.49
N LEU A 239 -3.52 -10.07 1.69
CA LEU A 239 -3.44 -8.62 1.83
C LEU A 239 -3.96 -7.89 0.58
N MET A 240 -3.66 -8.40 -0.60
CA MET A 240 -4.18 -7.86 -1.85
C MET A 240 -5.71 -7.96 -1.87
N ARG A 241 -6.32 -9.12 -1.57
CA ARG A 241 -7.79 -9.27 -1.51
C ARG A 241 -8.43 -8.32 -0.51
N GLU A 242 -7.82 -8.16 0.68
CA GLU A 242 -8.28 -7.16 1.64
C GLU A 242 -8.21 -5.75 1.06
N SER A 243 -7.13 -5.41 0.35
CA SER A 243 -6.95 -4.11 -0.29
C SER A 243 -8.07 -3.82 -1.31
N VAL A 244 -8.48 -4.82 -2.10
CA VAL A 244 -9.61 -4.72 -3.04
C VAL A 244 -10.91 -4.41 -2.30
N GLN A 245 -11.17 -5.06 -1.17
CA GLN A 245 -12.35 -4.74 -0.35
C GLN A 245 -12.30 -3.30 0.21
N ARG A 246 -11.11 -2.76 0.51
CA ARG A 246 -10.96 -1.35 0.91
C ARG A 246 -11.25 -0.40 -0.24
N MET A 247 -10.87 -0.77 -1.47
CA MET A 247 -11.13 0.02 -2.66
C MET A 247 -12.64 0.25 -2.88
N GLY A 248 -13.48 -0.79 -2.73
CA GLY A 248 -14.93 -0.64 -2.85
C GLY A 248 -15.52 0.41 -1.88
N ARG A 249 -14.96 0.52 -0.67
CA ARG A 249 -15.32 1.57 0.30
C ARG A 249 -14.87 2.95 -0.15
N HIS A 250 -13.62 3.08 -0.59
CA HIS A 250 -13.12 4.37 -1.07
C HIS A 250 -13.85 4.85 -2.32
N ALA A 251 -14.26 3.95 -3.20
CA ALA A 251 -15.10 4.27 -4.35
C ALA A 251 -16.50 4.75 -3.91
N ALA A 252 -17.12 4.10 -2.91
CA ALA A 252 -18.38 4.56 -2.34
C ALA A 252 -18.25 5.96 -1.72
N ILE A 253 -17.17 6.23 -0.98
CA ILE A 253 -16.88 7.56 -0.41
C ILE A 253 -16.67 8.59 -1.53
N PHE A 254 -15.89 8.26 -2.56
CA PHE A 254 -15.62 9.13 -3.70
C PHE A 254 -16.91 9.52 -4.44
N GLY A 255 -17.74 8.52 -4.76
CA GLY A 255 -19.03 8.72 -5.40
C GLY A 255 -20.02 9.49 -4.52
N PHE A 256 -20.07 9.18 -3.22
CA PHE A 256 -20.87 9.91 -2.25
C PHE A 256 -20.48 11.38 -2.17
N LEU A 257 -19.19 11.70 -2.03
CA LEU A 257 -18.72 13.08 -1.96
C LEU A 257 -19.09 13.87 -3.22
N GLY A 258 -18.85 13.28 -4.40
CA GLY A 258 -19.23 13.92 -5.67
C GLY A 258 -20.73 14.20 -5.74
N SER A 259 -21.56 13.21 -5.43
CA SER A 259 -23.01 13.37 -5.48
C SER A 259 -23.55 14.32 -4.40
N ALA A 260 -23.07 14.22 -3.15
CA ALA A 260 -23.50 15.08 -2.05
C ALA A 260 -23.19 16.56 -2.33
N ILE A 261 -22.00 16.86 -2.86
CA ILE A 261 -21.61 18.23 -3.22
C ILE A 261 -22.47 18.74 -4.38
N LEU A 262 -22.70 17.92 -5.42
CA LEU A 262 -23.54 18.32 -6.55
C LEU A 262 -25.02 18.49 -6.16
N ILE A 263 -25.55 17.68 -5.24
CA ILE A 263 -26.90 17.86 -4.68
C ILE A 263 -26.99 19.21 -3.98
N ALA A 264 -26.03 19.54 -3.10
CA ALA A 264 -26.01 20.81 -2.40
C ALA A 264 -25.92 22.01 -3.37
N CYS A 265 -25.03 21.93 -4.36
CA CYS A 265 -24.92 22.95 -5.42
C CYS A 265 -26.23 23.08 -6.21
N ALA A 266 -26.86 21.98 -6.63
CA ALA A 266 -28.10 22.00 -7.38
C ALA A 266 -29.26 22.62 -6.58
N VAL A 267 -29.38 22.29 -5.29
CA VAL A 267 -30.38 22.89 -4.41
C VAL A 267 -30.13 24.40 -4.26
N ILE A 268 -28.89 24.83 -4.02
CA ILE A 268 -28.57 26.27 -3.93
C ILE A 268 -28.90 27.00 -5.24
N LEU A 269 -28.46 26.46 -6.37
CA LEU A 269 -28.63 27.07 -7.70
C LEU A 269 -30.08 27.16 -8.14
N LEU A 270 -30.88 26.11 -7.91
CA LEU A 270 -32.24 26.03 -8.43
C LEU A 270 -33.29 26.57 -7.47
N ARG A 271 -33.09 26.43 -6.14
CA ARG A 271 -34.09 26.81 -5.14
C ARG A 271 -33.80 28.16 -4.50
N TYR A 272 -32.55 28.46 -4.19
CA TYR A 272 -32.20 29.59 -3.34
C TYR A 272 -31.69 30.81 -4.09
N ALA A 273 -31.17 30.64 -5.31
CA ALA A 273 -30.76 31.77 -6.13
C ALA A 273 -31.98 32.50 -6.70
N LYS A 274 -32.23 33.72 -6.23
CA LYS A 274 -33.24 34.61 -6.80
C LYS A 274 -32.67 35.49 -7.90
N ASP A 275 -31.41 35.91 -7.74
CA ASP A 275 -30.69 36.77 -8.68
C ASP A 275 -29.44 36.03 -9.20
N GLU A 276 -29.18 36.15 -10.51
CA GLU A 276 -28.05 35.46 -11.17
C GLU A 276 -26.67 35.93 -10.68
N ASP A 277 -26.61 37.15 -10.13
CA ASP A 277 -25.38 37.78 -9.63
C ASP A 277 -25.18 37.60 -8.11
N GLU A 278 -26.08 36.89 -7.42
CA GLU A 278 -25.89 36.64 -6.00
C GLU A 278 -24.61 35.78 -5.79
N LEU A 279 -23.72 36.24 -4.91
CA LEU A 279 -22.43 35.56 -4.63
C LEU A 279 -22.61 34.07 -4.33
N ARG A 280 -23.72 33.70 -3.65
CA ARG A 280 -24.05 32.31 -3.33
C ARG A 280 -24.29 31.46 -4.59
N HIS A 281 -24.96 32.02 -5.59
CA HIS A 281 -25.19 31.37 -6.88
C HIS A 281 -23.86 31.14 -7.60
N LEU A 282 -23.03 32.18 -7.68
CA LEU A 282 -21.73 32.10 -8.34
C LEU A 282 -20.80 31.09 -7.66
N VAL A 283 -20.74 31.05 -6.33
CA VAL A 283 -19.95 30.07 -5.57
C VAL A 283 -20.49 28.65 -5.75
N ALA A 284 -21.81 28.45 -5.74
CA ALA A 284 -22.39 27.12 -5.96
C ALA A 284 -22.10 26.61 -7.39
N LEU A 285 -22.13 27.50 -8.38
CA LEU A 285 -21.83 27.20 -9.77
C LEU A 285 -20.36 26.81 -9.95
N SER A 286 -19.43 27.58 -9.36
CA SER A 286 -18.00 27.30 -9.44
C SER A 286 -17.63 25.98 -8.76
N VAL A 287 -18.18 25.71 -7.56
CA VAL A 287 -17.95 24.46 -6.83
C VAL A 287 -18.56 23.27 -7.58
N GLY A 288 -19.74 23.42 -8.17
CA GLY A 288 -20.37 22.39 -9.00
C GLY A 288 -19.54 22.05 -10.23
N ALA A 289 -19.03 23.08 -10.93
CA ALA A 289 -18.14 22.90 -12.08
C ALA A 289 -16.82 22.23 -11.69
N ALA A 290 -16.18 22.69 -10.61
CA ALA A 290 -14.93 22.12 -10.12
C ALA A 290 -15.08 20.66 -9.71
N THR A 291 -16.16 20.34 -9.00
CA THR A 291 -16.48 18.97 -8.56
C THR A 291 -16.71 18.07 -9.78
N THR A 292 -17.44 18.53 -10.79
CA THR A 292 -17.71 17.76 -12.01
C THR A 292 -16.42 17.48 -12.80
N VAL A 293 -15.60 18.50 -13.03
CA VAL A 293 -14.32 18.36 -13.76
C VAL A 293 -13.34 17.49 -12.98
N SER A 294 -13.18 17.74 -11.69
CA SER A 294 -12.28 16.95 -10.84
C SER A 294 -12.72 15.49 -10.74
N PHE A 295 -14.01 15.24 -10.56
CA PHE A 295 -14.55 13.88 -10.51
C PHE A 295 -14.34 13.13 -11.83
N THR A 296 -14.65 13.75 -12.96
CA THR A 296 -14.50 13.11 -14.29
C THR A 296 -13.04 12.82 -14.64
N LEU A 297 -12.11 13.73 -14.34
CA LEU A 297 -10.68 13.49 -14.55
C LEU A 297 -10.15 12.33 -13.69
N ASN A 298 -10.47 12.34 -12.39
CA ASN A 298 -10.05 11.28 -11.47
C ASN A 298 -10.67 9.92 -11.83
N LEU A 299 -11.97 9.91 -12.17
CA LEU A 299 -12.64 8.69 -12.63
C LEU A 299 -12.02 8.17 -13.92
N GLY A 300 -11.71 9.05 -14.88
CA GLY A 300 -11.04 8.68 -16.13
C GLY A 300 -9.68 8.03 -15.90
N GLN A 301 -8.87 8.59 -14.99
CA GLN A 301 -7.58 8.00 -14.59
C GLN A 301 -7.76 6.62 -13.96
N VAL A 302 -8.72 6.47 -13.04
CA VAL A 302 -9.05 5.19 -12.40
C VAL A 302 -9.51 4.16 -13.43
N LEU A 303 -10.37 4.54 -14.38
CA LEU A 303 -10.86 3.65 -15.43
C LEU A 303 -9.74 3.26 -16.41
N PHE A 304 -8.87 4.19 -16.79
CA PHE A 304 -7.71 3.90 -17.64
C PHE A 304 -6.74 2.93 -16.95
N ARG A 305 -6.45 3.15 -15.66
CA ARG A 305 -5.61 2.22 -14.90
C ARG A 305 -6.30 0.89 -14.62
N SER A 306 -7.61 0.89 -14.42
CA SER A 306 -8.39 -0.35 -14.38
C SER A 306 -8.29 -1.10 -15.71
N ALA A 307 -8.32 -0.38 -16.84
CA ALA A 307 -8.17 -0.95 -18.17
C ALA A 307 -6.80 -1.65 -18.35
N SER A 308 -5.74 -1.09 -17.75
CA SER A 308 -4.39 -1.68 -17.73
C SER A 308 -4.12 -2.66 -16.58
N ASN A 309 -5.15 -3.05 -15.81
CA ASN A 309 -5.03 -3.91 -14.62
C ASN A 309 -4.08 -3.36 -13.54
N ASP A 310 -4.05 -2.04 -13.40
CA ASP A 310 -3.14 -1.28 -12.53
C ASP A 310 -3.87 -0.32 -11.57
N SER A 311 -5.12 -0.64 -11.25
CA SER A 311 -5.92 0.13 -10.31
C SER A 311 -5.66 -0.35 -8.88
N THR A 312 -5.37 0.57 -7.96
CA THR A 312 -5.18 0.25 -6.54
C THR A 312 -6.20 0.96 -5.66
N ALA A 313 -6.45 0.43 -4.46
CA ALA A 313 -7.32 1.07 -3.46
C ALA A 313 -6.85 2.50 -3.10
N ARG A 314 -5.53 2.71 -3.14
CA ARG A 314 -4.89 4.00 -2.87
C ARG A 314 -5.33 5.07 -3.88
N MET A 315 -5.52 4.71 -5.15
CA MET A 315 -5.99 5.65 -6.16
C MET A 315 -7.38 6.19 -5.83
N MET A 316 -8.32 5.33 -5.48
CA MET A 316 -9.69 5.75 -5.10
C MET A 316 -9.67 6.65 -3.86
N ALA A 317 -8.87 6.28 -2.85
CA ALA A 317 -8.71 7.09 -1.64
C ALA A 317 -8.11 8.46 -1.95
N TRP A 318 -7.11 8.49 -2.84
CA TRP A 318 -6.47 9.70 -3.30
C TRP A 318 -7.44 10.59 -4.10
N SER A 319 -8.22 10.02 -5.03
CA SER A 319 -9.25 10.74 -5.79
C SER A 319 -10.33 11.33 -4.87
N ALA A 320 -10.80 10.59 -3.86
CA ALA A 320 -11.74 11.11 -2.86
C ALA A 320 -11.17 12.31 -2.09
N ARG A 321 -9.91 12.21 -1.66
CA ARG A 321 -9.21 13.30 -0.98
C ARG A 321 -9.03 14.51 -1.89
N THR A 322 -8.57 14.30 -3.12
CA THR A 322 -8.36 15.37 -4.10
C THR A 322 -9.66 16.09 -4.40
N LEU A 323 -10.76 15.36 -4.60
CA LEU A 323 -12.09 15.94 -4.82
C LEU A 323 -12.48 16.86 -3.66
N LEU A 324 -12.35 16.39 -2.42
CA LEU A 324 -12.67 17.20 -1.23
C LEU A 324 -11.83 18.48 -1.17
N ILE A 325 -10.51 18.36 -1.35
CA ILE A 325 -9.61 19.52 -1.28
C ILE A 325 -9.93 20.51 -2.41
N VAL A 326 -10.16 20.02 -3.63
CA VAL A 326 -10.54 20.87 -4.77
C VAL A 326 -11.85 21.60 -4.49
N SER A 327 -12.90 20.93 -4.03
CA SER A 327 -14.18 21.57 -3.74
C SER A 327 -14.07 22.63 -2.63
N VAL A 328 -13.30 22.37 -1.56
CA VAL A 328 -13.06 23.34 -0.47
C VAL A 328 -12.23 24.53 -0.97
N ALA A 329 -11.16 24.27 -1.72
CA ALA A 329 -10.32 25.32 -2.30
C ALA A 329 -11.13 26.19 -3.27
N THR A 330 -11.96 25.58 -4.13
CA THR A 330 -12.83 26.31 -5.05
C THR A 330 -13.81 27.19 -4.29
N ALA A 331 -14.43 26.70 -3.21
CA ALA A 331 -15.32 27.52 -2.38
C ALA A 331 -14.59 28.75 -1.83
N PHE A 332 -13.40 28.57 -1.27
CA PHE A 332 -12.58 29.66 -0.73
C PHE A 332 -12.17 30.67 -1.82
N PHE A 333 -11.62 30.20 -2.94
CA PHE A 333 -11.21 31.08 -4.04
C PHE A 333 -12.38 31.79 -4.70
N SER A 334 -13.54 31.13 -4.81
CA SER A 334 -14.74 31.76 -5.37
C SER A 334 -15.24 32.89 -4.48
N VAL A 335 -15.26 32.69 -3.16
CA VAL A 335 -15.57 33.78 -2.23
C VAL A 335 -14.55 34.91 -2.36
N ALA A 336 -13.25 34.60 -2.38
CA ALA A 336 -12.20 35.63 -2.46
C ALA A 336 -12.24 36.44 -3.76
N PHE A 337 -12.42 35.78 -4.91
CA PHE A 337 -12.38 36.44 -6.22
C PHE A 337 -13.71 37.07 -6.62
N LEU A 338 -14.84 36.54 -6.16
CA LEU A 338 -16.17 36.99 -6.61
C LEU A 338 -16.81 38.00 -5.63
N SER A 339 -16.34 38.09 -4.38
CA SER A 339 -16.87 39.07 -3.42
C SER A 339 -16.49 40.53 -3.74
N GLY A 340 -15.46 40.76 -4.55
CA GLY A 340 -14.96 42.10 -4.89
C GLY A 340 -15.66 42.78 -6.07
N SER A 341 -16.68 42.16 -6.66
CA SER A 341 -17.26 42.59 -7.93
C SER A 341 -18.27 43.75 -7.86
N GLY A 342 -18.54 44.29 -6.66
CA GLY A 342 -19.67 45.21 -6.44
C GLY A 342 -19.48 46.65 -6.92
N ASP A 343 -18.25 47.18 -6.99
CA ASP A 343 -18.04 48.64 -7.06
C ASP A 343 -17.25 49.15 -8.29
N SER A 344 -16.83 48.29 -9.22
CA SER A 344 -16.09 48.74 -10.40
C SER A 344 -17.03 49.11 -11.56
N SER A 345 -17.53 50.34 -11.57
CA SER A 345 -18.29 50.92 -12.70
C SER A 345 -17.44 51.16 -13.95
N ASP A 346 -16.11 51.01 -13.86
CA ASP A 346 -15.19 51.13 -14.98
C ASP A 346 -15.19 49.81 -15.77
N GLY A 347 -15.89 49.79 -16.91
CA GLY A 347 -16.13 48.63 -17.78
C GLY A 347 -14.89 48.02 -18.44
N LYS A 348 -13.85 47.66 -17.67
CA LYS A 348 -12.61 47.03 -18.15
C LYS A 348 -12.19 45.78 -17.34
N GLY A 349 -13.05 45.23 -16.48
CA GLY A 349 -12.76 44.08 -15.61
C GLY A 349 -13.46 42.74 -15.93
N TYR A 350 -14.01 42.56 -17.13
CA TYR A 350 -15.08 41.57 -17.41
C TYR A 350 -14.74 40.07 -17.41
N LEU A 351 -13.48 39.65 -17.26
CA LEU A 351 -13.14 38.23 -17.45
C LEU A 351 -13.55 37.35 -16.24
N PHE A 352 -13.71 37.94 -15.06
CA PHE A 352 -14.05 37.22 -13.82
C PHE A 352 -15.41 37.60 -13.22
N GLN A 353 -16.22 38.40 -13.92
CA GLN A 353 -17.52 38.82 -13.42
C GLN A 353 -18.66 37.90 -13.90
N GLY A 354 -19.63 37.67 -13.02
CA GLY A 354 -20.82 36.85 -13.30
C GLY A 354 -20.56 35.35 -13.45
N TYR A 355 -21.54 34.64 -14.02
CA TYR A 355 -21.52 33.18 -14.13
C TYR A 355 -20.32 32.62 -14.91
N LYS A 356 -19.82 33.36 -15.92
CA LYS A 356 -18.64 32.96 -16.71
C LYS A 356 -17.39 32.94 -15.84
N GLY A 357 -17.19 33.98 -15.02
CA GLY A 357 -16.07 34.06 -14.08
C GLY A 357 -16.09 32.93 -13.07
N ALA A 358 -17.26 32.64 -12.49
CA ALA A 358 -17.45 31.53 -11.57
C ALA A 358 -17.09 30.17 -12.19
N LEU A 359 -17.54 29.89 -13.41
CA LEU A 359 -17.19 28.67 -14.13
C LEU A 359 -15.68 28.58 -14.41
N ILE A 360 -15.05 29.67 -14.86
CA ILE A 360 -13.61 29.72 -15.13
C ILE A 360 -12.83 29.44 -13.85
N VAL A 361 -13.20 30.07 -12.72
CA VAL A 361 -12.57 29.82 -11.42
C VAL A 361 -12.72 28.35 -11.02
N GLY A 362 -13.93 27.79 -11.15
CA GLY A 362 -14.19 26.38 -10.83
C GLY A 362 -13.33 25.42 -11.65
N VAL A 363 -13.32 25.58 -12.97
CA VAL A 363 -12.54 24.74 -13.90
C VAL A 363 -11.05 24.92 -13.69
N ALA A 364 -10.58 26.16 -13.52
CA ALA A 364 -9.17 26.45 -13.28
C ALA A 364 -8.68 25.79 -11.99
N VAL A 365 -9.43 25.92 -10.89
CA VAL A 365 -9.07 25.27 -9.61
C VAL A 365 -9.10 23.75 -9.73
N ALA A 366 -10.05 23.17 -10.48
CA ALA A 366 -10.07 21.72 -10.70
C ALA A 366 -8.87 21.20 -11.52
N LEU A 367 -8.40 21.96 -12.52
CA LEU A 367 -7.24 21.61 -13.34
C LEU A 367 -5.90 21.88 -12.65
N LEU A 368 -5.80 22.99 -11.92
CA LEU A 368 -4.56 23.41 -11.26
C LEU A 368 -4.41 22.84 -9.85
N GLY A 369 -5.50 22.46 -9.19
CA GLY A 369 -5.55 22.18 -7.75
C GLY A 369 -4.46 21.22 -7.30
N GLU A 370 -4.25 20.13 -8.04
CA GLU A 370 -3.23 19.14 -7.69
C GLU A 370 -1.79 19.68 -7.82
N ARG A 371 -1.52 20.47 -8.87
CA ARG A 371 -0.20 21.10 -9.09
C ARG A 371 0.07 22.18 -8.06
N ILE A 372 -0.93 22.99 -7.74
CA ILE A 372 -0.83 24.03 -6.72
C ILE A 372 -0.64 23.39 -5.34
N LEU A 373 -1.39 22.35 -5.00
CA LEU A 373 -1.22 21.65 -3.71
C LEU A 373 0.15 21.01 -3.58
N ARG A 374 0.69 20.42 -4.65
CA ARG A 374 2.09 19.95 -4.66
C ARG A 374 3.04 21.11 -4.44
N ALA A 375 2.93 22.20 -5.21
CA ALA A 375 3.80 23.37 -5.06
C ALA A 375 3.72 24.01 -3.66
N VAL A 376 2.51 24.11 -3.08
CA VAL A 376 2.29 24.62 -1.73
C VAL A 376 2.87 23.66 -0.69
N LYS A 377 2.68 22.35 -0.85
CA LYS A 377 3.27 21.34 0.03
C LYS A 377 4.79 21.35 -0.03
N ASP A 378 5.36 21.47 -1.23
CA ASP A 378 6.81 21.55 -1.43
C ASP A 378 7.35 22.83 -0.79
N ARG A 379 6.71 23.98 -1.01
CA ARG A 379 7.08 25.24 -0.34
C ARG A 379 6.96 25.13 1.18
N ALA A 380 5.87 24.57 1.69
CA ALA A 380 5.69 24.36 3.13
C ALA A 380 6.76 23.43 3.72
N ALA A 381 7.13 22.35 3.02
CA ALA A 381 8.20 21.46 3.41
C ALA A 381 9.56 22.18 3.46
N THR A 382 9.86 22.99 2.43
CA THR A 382 11.08 23.82 2.43
C THR A 382 11.10 24.85 3.58
N LEU A 383 9.97 25.49 3.88
CA LEU A 383 9.85 26.45 4.99
C LEU A 383 9.98 25.77 6.36
N LEU A 384 9.50 24.53 6.49
CA LEU A 384 9.61 23.74 7.73
C LEU A 384 10.98 23.05 7.88
N GLY A 385 11.91 23.24 6.93
CA GLY A 385 13.20 22.55 6.93
C GLY A 385 13.10 21.03 6.76
N VAL A 386 11.92 20.52 6.41
CA VAL A 386 11.73 19.09 6.10
C VAL A 386 12.23 18.91 4.68
N GLY A 387 13.49 18.49 4.53
CA GLY A 387 14.07 18.23 3.23
C GLY A 387 13.14 17.37 2.38
N ASN A 388 12.83 17.83 1.16
CA ASN A 388 12.03 17.09 0.20
C ASN A 388 12.79 15.81 -0.22
N ALA A 389 12.66 14.76 0.58
CA ALA A 389 13.35 13.48 0.39
C ALA A 389 12.97 12.77 -0.94
N ALA A 390 11.93 13.24 -1.62
CA ALA A 390 11.25 12.53 -2.71
C ALA A 390 11.92 12.68 -4.10
N VAL A 391 12.76 13.68 -4.35
CA VAL A 391 13.31 13.91 -5.71
C VAL A 391 14.75 13.39 -5.86
N ALA A 392 15.48 13.22 -4.76
CA ALA A 392 16.91 12.88 -4.82
C ALA A 392 17.22 11.38 -4.98
N ARG A 393 16.24 10.47 -5.00
CA ARG A 393 16.48 9.00 -4.95
C ARG A 393 16.12 8.21 -6.21
N THR A 394 15.45 8.83 -7.19
CA THR A 394 15.13 8.17 -8.47
C THR A 394 16.37 7.86 -9.31
N GLY A 395 17.49 8.54 -9.08
CA GLY A 395 18.75 8.33 -9.81
C GLY A 395 19.44 6.98 -9.57
N ASP A 396 19.01 6.21 -8.56
CA ASP A 396 19.56 4.87 -8.31
C ASP A 396 18.80 3.79 -9.09
N MET A 397 17.52 3.99 -9.38
CA MET A 397 16.69 3.02 -10.11
C MET A 397 16.97 3.02 -11.62
N THR A 398 17.46 4.13 -12.16
CA THR A 398 17.88 4.25 -13.58
C THR A 398 19.07 3.36 -13.94
N LEU A 399 19.74 2.76 -12.95
CA LEU A 399 20.79 1.77 -13.13
C LEU A 399 20.28 0.36 -13.44
N ILE A 400 18.98 0.13 -13.33
CA ILE A 400 18.38 -1.18 -13.57
C ILE A 400 17.98 -1.25 -15.04
N ASP A 401 18.61 -2.16 -15.77
CA ASP A 401 18.35 -2.35 -17.19
C ASP A 401 16.91 -2.84 -17.40
N GLY A 402 16.21 -2.24 -18.37
CA GLY A 402 14.83 -2.58 -18.71
C GLY A 402 13.76 -1.92 -17.83
N LEU A 403 14.17 -1.04 -16.92
CA LEU A 403 13.27 -0.19 -16.12
C LEU A 403 13.12 1.18 -16.79
N SER A 404 11.93 1.50 -17.28
CA SER A 404 11.65 2.82 -17.88
C SER A 404 11.31 3.87 -16.81
N ASP A 405 11.36 5.16 -17.16
CA ASP A 405 10.94 6.24 -16.24
C ASP A 405 9.49 6.10 -15.79
N GLU A 406 8.62 5.58 -16.67
CA GLU A 406 7.23 5.26 -16.33
C GLU A 406 7.15 4.12 -15.30
N ASP A 407 8.02 3.10 -15.43
CA ASP A 407 8.10 2.00 -14.48
C ASP A 407 8.63 2.47 -13.11
N ILE A 408 9.62 3.37 -13.10
CA ILE A 408 10.16 4.00 -11.88
C ILE A 408 9.06 4.80 -11.19
N ALA A 409 8.35 5.65 -11.93
CA ALA A 409 7.24 6.44 -11.38
C ALA A 409 6.16 5.52 -10.79
N ARG A 410 5.84 4.42 -11.49
CA ARG A 410 4.84 3.47 -11.02
C ARG A 410 5.26 2.70 -9.77
N LEU A 411 6.51 2.27 -9.68
CA LEU A 411 7.08 1.64 -8.48
C LEU A 411 7.12 2.62 -7.30
N ALA A 412 7.47 3.89 -7.55
CA ALA A 412 7.44 4.94 -6.55
C ALA A 412 6.02 5.15 -5.98
N GLU A 413 4.98 5.00 -6.79
CA GLU A 413 3.59 5.02 -6.32
C GLU A 413 3.25 3.89 -5.35
N GLU A 414 3.91 2.73 -5.44
CA GLU A 414 3.80 1.64 -4.45
C GLU A 414 4.65 1.86 -3.20
N GLY A 415 5.44 2.94 -3.17
CA GLY A 415 6.41 3.25 -2.12
C GLY A 415 7.78 2.60 -2.34
N ILE A 416 8.11 2.24 -3.58
CA ILE A 416 9.41 1.68 -3.96
C ILE A 416 10.15 2.77 -4.73
N ASP A 417 10.83 3.64 -3.99
CA ASP A 417 11.48 4.85 -4.48
C ASP A 417 13.02 4.71 -4.60
N SER A 418 13.55 3.52 -4.31
CA SER A 418 14.99 3.25 -4.30
C SER A 418 15.30 1.81 -4.71
N THR A 419 16.52 1.61 -5.24
CA THR A 419 17.03 0.30 -5.59
C THR A 419 17.07 -0.65 -4.39
N HIS A 420 17.38 -0.13 -3.20
CA HIS A 420 17.33 -0.92 -1.97
C HIS A 420 15.90 -1.37 -1.64
N ALA A 421 14.91 -0.48 -1.72
CA ALA A 421 13.51 -0.85 -1.50
C ALA A 421 13.03 -1.92 -2.50
N LEU A 422 13.43 -1.82 -3.77
CA LEU A 422 13.08 -2.81 -4.79
C LEU A 422 13.73 -4.16 -4.51
N ALA A 423 15.01 -4.17 -4.12
CA ALA A 423 15.77 -5.39 -3.82
C ALA A 423 15.15 -6.24 -2.71
N TYR A 424 14.62 -5.60 -1.66
CA TYR A 424 14.11 -6.31 -0.48
C TYR A 424 12.57 -6.36 -0.40
N CYS A 425 11.86 -5.77 -1.36
CA CYS A 425 10.41 -5.90 -1.46
C CYS A 425 10.02 -7.37 -1.69
N PRO A 426 8.99 -7.92 -1.01
CA PRO A 426 8.49 -9.25 -1.33
C PRO A 426 8.04 -9.34 -2.80
N THR A 427 8.60 -10.28 -3.56
CA THR A 427 8.24 -10.50 -4.98
C THR A 427 6.72 -10.66 -5.19
N PRO A 428 5.98 -11.42 -4.34
CA PRO A 428 4.53 -11.52 -4.49
C PRO A 428 3.81 -10.18 -4.34
N ARG A 429 4.29 -9.30 -3.45
CA ARG A 429 3.73 -7.95 -3.27
C ARG A 429 3.84 -7.12 -4.54
N LEU A 430 4.98 -7.21 -5.25
CA LEU A 430 5.14 -6.54 -6.54
C LEU A 430 4.20 -7.13 -7.58
N PHE A 431 4.10 -8.46 -7.66
CA PHE A 431 3.25 -9.15 -8.63
C PHE A 431 1.77 -8.80 -8.49
N PHE A 432 1.26 -8.71 -7.25
CA PHE A 432 -0.14 -8.42 -6.98
C PHE A 432 -0.51 -6.93 -7.09
N ASN A 433 0.43 -6.01 -6.82
CA ASN A 433 0.14 -4.57 -6.77
C ASN A 433 0.58 -3.80 -8.02
N THR A 434 1.30 -4.43 -8.95
CA THR A 434 1.78 -3.81 -10.20
C THR A 434 1.26 -4.58 -11.41
N PRO A 435 1.26 -3.99 -12.63
CA PRO A 435 0.78 -4.68 -13.82
C PRO A 435 1.85 -5.60 -14.43
N TYR A 436 3.06 -5.62 -13.88
CA TYR A 436 4.19 -6.36 -14.44
C TYR A 436 4.05 -7.88 -14.27
N GLY A 437 4.69 -8.63 -15.16
CA GLY A 437 4.79 -10.08 -15.05
C GLY A 437 5.86 -10.49 -14.04
N LEU A 438 5.70 -11.69 -13.47
CA LEU A 438 6.60 -12.22 -12.43
C LEU A 438 8.07 -12.24 -12.90
N GLN A 439 8.34 -12.68 -14.14
CA GLN A 439 9.70 -12.75 -14.67
C GLN A 439 10.37 -11.37 -14.72
N ARG A 440 9.69 -10.36 -15.26
CA ARG A 440 10.22 -9.00 -15.37
C ARG A 440 10.51 -8.40 -14.01
N LEU A 441 9.62 -8.64 -13.03
CA LEU A 441 9.83 -8.22 -11.65
C LEU A 441 11.06 -8.91 -11.04
N CYS A 442 11.20 -10.23 -11.23
CA CYS A 442 12.36 -10.98 -10.76
C CYS A 442 13.67 -10.44 -11.35
N ASP A 443 13.70 -10.15 -12.66
CA ASP A 443 14.88 -9.62 -13.33
C ASP A 443 15.29 -8.25 -12.77
N TRP A 444 14.33 -7.36 -12.51
CA TRP A 444 14.59 -6.07 -11.87
C TRP A 444 15.06 -6.20 -10.43
N GLN A 445 14.43 -7.07 -9.64
CA GLN A 445 14.85 -7.33 -8.27
C GLN A 445 16.24 -7.97 -8.22
N ASP A 446 16.59 -8.81 -9.19
CA ASP A 446 17.88 -9.49 -9.24
C ASP A 446 19.03 -8.50 -9.47
N GLN A 447 18.83 -7.56 -10.40
CA GLN A 447 19.73 -6.44 -10.61
C GLN A 447 19.81 -5.51 -9.39
N ALA A 448 18.67 -5.22 -8.76
CA ALA A 448 18.60 -4.37 -7.58
C ALA A 448 19.32 -4.99 -6.38
N LEU A 449 19.17 -6.29 -6.16
CA LEU A 449 19.89 -7.04 -5.13
C LEU A 449 21.40 -7.01 -5.36
N LEU A 450 21.84 -7.17 -6.62
CA LEU A 450 23.27 -7.05 -6.94
C LEU A 450 23.80 -5.67 -6.56
N ILE A 451 23.14 -4.60 -7.01
CA ILE A 451 23.52 -3.21 -6.69
C ILE A 451 23.52 -2.98 -5.17
N ALA A 452 22.50 -3.48 -4.46
CA ALA A 452 22.38 -3.31 -3.01
C ALA A 452 23.48 -4.07 -2.23
N ARG A 453 23.98 -5.19 -2.76
CA ARG A 453 25.00 -6.03 -2.10
C ARG A 453 26.43 -5.58 -2.39
N VAL A 454 26.77 -5.36 -3.66
CA VAL A 454 28.16 -5.03 -4.05
C VAL A 454 28.40 -3.54 -4.24
N GLY A 455 27.33 -2.73 -4.28
CA GLY A 455 27.38 -1.30 -4.59
C GLY A 455 27.32 -1.01 -6.09
N ARG A 456 26.93 0.22 -6.44
CA ARG A 456 26.73 0.69 -7.82
C ARG A 456 27.94 0.43 -8.72
N THR A 457 29.13 0.85 -8.30
CA THR A 457 30.35 0.77 -9.11
C THR A 457 30.75 -0.68 -9.38
N ASN A 458 30.74 -1.54 -8.36
CA ASN A 458 31.11 -2.95 -8.52
C ASN A 458 30.07 -3.72 -9.33
N ALA A 459 28.78 -3.41 -9.17
CA ALA A 459 27.73 -3.99 -10.00
C ALA A 459 27.93 -3.65 -11.49
N GLN A 460 28.32 -2.41 -11.80
CA GLN A 460 28.66 -2.00 -13.18
C GLN A 460 29.89 -2.76 -13.71
N LEU A 461 30.95 -2.89 -12.90
CA LEU A 461 32.15 -3.67 -13.29
C LEU A 461 31.81 -5.14 -13.56
N LEU A 462 30.99 -5.76 -12.70
CA LEU A 462 30.53 -7.15 -12.89
C LEU A 462 29.73 -7.33 -14.19
N ARG A 463 28.92 -6.34 -14.55
CA ARG A 463 28.16 -6.34 -15.82
C ARG A 463 29.07 -6.20 -17.03
N GLU A 464 29.98 -5.23 -17.02
CA GLU A 464 30.82 -4.89 -18.17
C GLU A 464 31.93 -5.92 -18.41
N GLN A 465 32.58 -6.39 -17.34
CA GLN A 465 33.76 -7.27 -17.46
C GLN A 465 33.40 -8.76 -17.44
N TYR A 466 32.36 -9.15 -16.70
CA TYR A 466 32.02 -10.55 -16.46
C TYR A 466 30.64 -10.95 -17.00
N MET A 467 29.91 -10.03 -17.62
CA MET A 467 28.54 -10.25 -18.14
C MET A 467 27.54 -10.69 -17.05
N ILE A 468 27.83 -10.40 -15.78
CA ILE A 468 26.97 -10.75 -14.64
C ILE A 468 25.98 -9.63 -14.43
N ARG A 469 24.72 -9.84 -14.85
CA ARG A 469 23.66 -8.83 -14.78
C ARG A 469 23.03 -8.69 -13.40
N GLY A 470 22.83 -9.80 -12.70
CA GLY A 470 22.10 -9.85 -11.44
C GLY A 470 22.72 -10.78 -10.39
N ALA A 471 22.14 -10.77 -9.20
CA ALA A 471 22.64 -11.44 -8.01
C ALA A 471 22.56 -12.97 -8.13
N VAL A 472 21.57 -13.54 -8.82
CA VAL A 472 21.43 -14.99 -9.05
C VAL A 472 22.60 -15.51 -9.87
N ALA A 473 22.98 -14.82 -10.95
CA ALA A 473 24.14 -15.18 -11.76
C ALA A 473 25.45 -15.05 -10.95
N ALA A 474 25.60 -13.99 -10.17
CA ALA A 474 26.74 -13.81 -9.27
C ALA A 474 26.86 -14.95 -8.25
N ARG A 475 25.72 -15.39 -7.69
CA ARG A 475 25.64 -16.51 -6.75
C ARG A 475 25.97 -17.86 -7.39
N GLN A 476 25.52 -18.10 -8.62
CA GLN A 476 25.86 -19.33 -9.35
C GLN A 476 27.36 -19.45 -9.58
N LEU A 477 27.99 -18.35 -10.04
CA LEU A 477 29.43 -18.29 -10.18
C LEU A 477 30.16 -18.45 -8.84
N ALA A 478 29.65 -17.85 -7.76
CA ALA A 478 30.18 -18.03 -6.42
C ALA A 478 30.12 -19.50 -5.94
N ARG A 479 29.04 -20.21 -6.26
CA ARG A 479 28.89 -21.65 -5.96
C ARG A 479 29.89 -22.51 -6.73
N GLU A 480 30.08 -22.24 -8.01
CA GLU A 480 31.07 -22.95 -8.84
C GLU A 480 32.49 -22.79 -8.28
N ILE A 481 32.82 -21.58 -7.83
CA ILE A 481 34.10 -21.27 -7.18
C ILE A 481 34.25 -22.02 -5.85
N CYS A 482 33.28 -21.90 -4.94
CA CYS A 482 33.38 -22.49 -3.60
C CYS A 482 33.36 -24.02 -3.60
N THR A 483 32.66 -24.66 -4.56
CA THR A 483 32.62 -26.12 -4.67
C THR A 483 33.94 -26.71 -5.17
N ARG A 484 34.66 -25.99 -6.03
CA ARG A 484 35.97 -26.41 -6.55
C ARG A 484 37.07 -26.36 -5.48
N GLU A 485 37.11 -25.33 -4.64
CA GLU A 485 38.09 -25.24 -3.55
C GLU A 485 37.97 -26.40 -2.54
N GLY A 486 36.74 -26.87 -2.27
CA GLY A 486 36.49 -27.98 -1.34
C GLY A 486 36.93 -29.36 -1.86
N GLY A 487 37.02 -29.55 -3.18
CA GLY A 487 37.38 -30.83 -3.80
C GLY A 487 38.88 -31.15 -3.80
N GLY A 488 39.75 -30.16 -3.59
CA GLY A 488 41.20 -30.30 -3.74
C GLY A 488 41.95 -30.94 -2.56
N THR A 489 41.32 -31.10 -1.39
CA THR A 489 42.04 -31.50 -0.15
C THR A 489 41.77 -32.92 0.32
N GLN A 490 40.93 -33.69 -0.37
CA GLN A 490 40.72 -35.11 -0.07
C GLN A 490 41.54 -36.00 -1.01
N ARG A 491 42.83 -35.68 -1.18
CA ARG A 491 43.81 -36.70 -1.54
C ARG A 491 43.89 -37.64 -0.35
N THR A 492 43.17 -38.75 -0.41
CA THR A 492 43.47 -39.95 0.36
C THR A 492 44.98 -40.15 0.31
N PRO A 493 45.68 -40.30 1.45
CA PRO A 493 47.10 -40.62 1.43
C PRO A 493 47.23 -42.03 0.87
N ASP A 494 47.30 -42.14 -0.45
CA ASP A 494 47.67 -43.39 -1.10
C ASP A 494 49.09 -43.76 -0.63
N PRO A 495 49.34 -45.04 -0.35
CA PRO A 495 50.64 -45.51 0.12
C PRO A 495 51.73 -45.16 -0.90
N PRO A 496 53.00 -45.04 -0.46
CA PRO A 496 54.10 -44.51 -1.24
C PRO A 496 54.38 -45.39 -2.48
N SER A 497 53.73 -45.07 -3.60
CA SER A 497 54.03 -45.65 -4.89
C SER A 497 54.90 -44.69 -5.70
N GLU A 498 55.97 -45.30 -6.20
CA GLU A 498 57.13 -44.80 -6.91
C GLU A 498 56.85 -43.79 -8.03
N LYS A 499 57.73 -42.78 -8.07
CA LYS A 499 57.77 -41.62 -8.95
C LYS A 499 57.58 -41.95 -10.43
N LEU A 500 56.50 -41.43 -11.01
CA LEU A 500 56.44 -41.05 -12.44
C LEU A 500 56.06 -39.58 -12.52
N ALA A 501 56.90 -38.80 -13.20
CA ALA A 501 56.85 -37.35 -13.28
C ALA A 501 55.55 -36.86 -13.93
N ALA A 502 54.57 -36.50 -13.11
CA ALA A 502 53.37 -35.79 -13.57
C ALA A 502 53.75 -34.33 -13.87
N MET A 503 53.51 -33.91 -15.11
CA MET A 503 53.69 -32.52 -15.52
C MET A 503 52.77 -31.60 -14.70
N PRO A 504 53.24 -30.40 -14.29
CA PRO A 504 52.40 -29.41 -13.62
C PRO A 504 51.31 -28.95 -14.60
N SER A 505 50.04 -29.15 -14.22
CA SER A 505 48.90 -28.70 -15.01
C SER A 505 48.77 -27.17 -14.92
N GLU A 506 49.00 -26.46 -16.03
CA GLU A 506 48.85 -25.00 -16.17
C GLU A 506 47.42 -24.49 -15.86
N GLU A 507 46.41 -25.37 -15.86
CA GLU A 507 45.00 -25.02 -15.60
C GLU A 507 44.74 -24.39 -14.22
N GLY A 508 45.60 -24.64 -13.22
CA GLY A 508 45.41 -24.11 -11.87
C GLY A 508 45.75 -22.62 -11.69
N GLU A 509 46.69 -22.08 -12.49
CA GLU A 509 47.13 -20.69 -12.34
C GLU A 509 46.10 -19.69 -12.90
N ASP A 510 45.45 -20.05 -14.01
CA ASP A 510 44.40 -19.24 -14.64
C ASP A 510 43.17 -19.10 -13.75
N GLU A 511 42.84 -20.12 -12.96
CA GLU A 511 41.68 -20.08 -12.06
C GLU A 511 41.91 -19.17 -10.85
N VAL A 512 43.08 -19.25 -10.22
CA VAL A 512 43.45 -18.35 -9.11
C VAL A 512 43.52 -16.90 -9.61
N ALA A 513 43.96 -16.68 -10.84
CA ALA A 513 43.95 -15.36 -11.48
C ALA A 513 42.52 -14.85 -11.71
N LYS A 514 41.59 -15.69 -12.23
CA LYS A 514 40.16 -15.35 -12.39
C LYS A 514 39.51 -15.02 -11.05
N LEU A 515 39.77 -15.81 -10.00
CA LEU A 515 39.29 -15.57 -8.65
C LEU A 515 39.79 -14.23 -8.10
N ARG A 516 41.07 -13.93 -8.31
CA ARG A 516 41.66 -12.66 -7.90
C ARG A 516 41.09 -11.48 -8.69
N ALA A 517 40.80 -11.66 -9.97
CA ALA A 517 40.18 -10.64 -10.81
C ALA A 517 38.74 -10.35 -10.38
N LEU A 518 37.96 -11.40 -10.08
CA LEU A 518 36.58 -11.27 -9.62
C LEU A 518 36.50 -10.70 -8.20
N ALA A 519 37.37 -11.17 -7.31
CA ALA A 519 37.59 -10.58 -5.98
C ALA A 519 37.82 -9.07 -6.07
N LYS A 520 38.73 -8.67 -6.95
CA LYS A 520 39.05 -7.25 -7.19
C LYS A 520 37.86 -6.48 -7.75
N ALA A 521 37.08 -7.07 -8.66
CA ALA A 521 35.88 -6.45 -9.24
C ALA A 521 34.75 -6.26 -8.22
N MET A 522 34.65 -7.13 -7.22
CA MET A 522 33.71 -6.97 -6.10
C MET A 522 34.24 -6.01 -5.01
N GLY A 523 35.43 -5.43 -5.18
CA GLY A 523 36.04 -4.52 -4.23
C GLY A 523 36.80 -5.18 -3.07
N PHE A 524 37.07 -6.49 -3.14
CA PHE A 524 37.86 -7.19 -2.13
C PHE A 524 39.36 -7.04 -2.40
N ILE A 525 40.13 -6.69 -1.35
CA ILE A 525 41.57 -6.42 -1.45
C ILE A 525 42.38 -7.72 -1.39
N GLY A 526 41.80 -8.81 -0.84
CA GLY A 526 42.46 -10.12 -0.73
C GLY A 526 41.54 -11.29 -1.04
N VAL A 527 42.15 -12.41 -1.45
CA VAL A 527 41.45 -13.65 -1.82
C VAL A 527 40.56 -14.17 -0.68
N ASN A 528 41.05 -14.16 0.57
CA ASN A 528 40.26 -14.59 1.73
C ASN A 528 39.01 -13.72 1.98
N GLN A 529 39.11 -12.40 1.78
CA GLN A 529 37.96 -11.50 1.89
C GLN A 529 36.96 -11.76 0.77
N ALA A 530 37.45 -12.08 -0.44
CA ALA A 530 36.60 -12.43 -1.56
C ALA A 530 35.89 -13.76 -1.36
N VAL A 531 36.56 -14.77 -0.81
CA VAL A 531 35.92 -16.05 -0.45
C VAL A 531 34.83 -15.82 0.60
N LEU A 532 35.06 -14.99 1.62
CA LEU A 532 34.03 -14.63 2.60
C LEU A 532 32.87 -13.84 1.97
N GLY A 533 33.16 -12.91 1.06
CA GLY A 533 32.16 -12.16 0.30
C GLY A 533 31.33 -13.04 -0.63
N LEU A 534 31.97 -13.96 -1.35
CA LEU A 534 31.32 -14.95 -2.21
C LEU A 534 30.45 -15.89 -1.39
N ARG A 535 30.95 -16.41 -0.26
CA ARG A 535 30.14 -17.21 0.67
C ARG A 535 28.90 -16.46 1.16
N SER A 536 29.02 -15.16 1.44
CA SER A 536 27.86 -14.34 1.82
C SER A 536 26.79 -14.25 0.72
N LEU A 537 27.16 -14.33 -0.55
CA LEU A 537 26.23 -14.41 -1.69
C LEU A 537 25.66 -15.83 -1.86
N VAL A 538 26.48 -16.85 -1.63
CA VAL A 538 26.05 -18.27 -1.69
C VAL A 538 24.98 -18.56 -0.65
N ASP A 539 25.15 -18.05 0.57
CA ASP A 539 24.24 -18.30 1.70
C ASP A 539 23.12 -17.25 1.83
N ASP A 540 22.97 -16.36 0.84
CA ASP A 540 21.94 -15.32 0.86
C ASP A 540 20.54 -15.88 0.56
N GLU A 541 19.72 -15.96 1.60
CA GLU A 541 18.32 -16.38 1.52
C GLU A 541 17.51 -15.51 0.55
N ALA A 542 17.80 -14.21 0.42
CA ALA A 542 17.06 -13.33 -0.48
C ALA A 542 17.31 -13.66 -1.95
N ILE A 543 18.56 -13.96 -2.32
CA ILE A 543 18.93 -14.37 -3.69
C ILE A 543 18.36 -15.76 -3.99
N GLU A 544 18.38 -16.68 -3.03
CA GLU A 544 17.79 -18.01 -3.20
C GLU A 544 16.29 -17.99 -3.43
N ARG A 545 15.59 -17.22 -2.60
CA ARG A 545 14.16 -16.99 -2.75
C ARG A 545 13.84 -16.42 -4.13
N LEU A 546 14.63 -15.45 -4.60
CA LEU A 546 14.45 -14.85 -5.91
C LEU A 546 14.75 -15.83 -7.06
N GLU A 547 15.79 -16.66 -6.93
CA GLU A 547 16.11 -17.73 -7.89
C GLU A 547 14.96 -18.74 -8.02
N LEU A 548 14.26 -19.05 -6.92
CA LEU A 548 13.09 -19.92 -6.96
C LEU A 548 11.88 -19.22 -7.58
N PHE A 549 11.65 -17.93 -7.31
CA PHE A 549 10.59 -17.15 -7.94
C PHE A 549 10.80 -16.95 -9.44
N SER A 550 12.03 -16.76 -9.91
CA SER A 550 12.34 -16.62 -11.35
C SER A 550 12.17 -17.91 -12.14
N ARG A 551 12.11 -19.06 -11.44
CA ARG A 551 11.76 -20.37 -12.03
C ARG A 551 10.31 -20.75 -11.85
N ALA A 552 9.54 -19.94 -11.14
CA ALA A 552 8.16 -20.23 -10.85
C ALA A 552 7.23 -19.71 -11.96
N VAL A 553 6.20 -20.49 -12.25
CA VAL A 553 5.17 -20.12 -13.22
C VAL A 553 3.88 -19.81 -12.44
N PRO A 554 3.31 -18.60 -12.58
CA PRO A 554 2.02 -18.31 -11.98
C PRO A 554 0.93 -19.05 -12.76
N ILE A 555 0.26 -19.99 -12.10
CA ILE A 555 -0.82 -20.77 -12.69
C ILE A 555 -2.14 -20.22 -12.21
N TRP A 556 -3.00 -19.86 -13.18
CA TRP A 556 -4.37 -19.51 -12.90
C TRP A 556 -5.08 -20.72 -12.30
N HIS A 557 -5.49 -20.63 -11.04
CA HIS A 557 -6.35 -21.65 -10.47
C HIS A 557 -7.72 -21.51 -11.15
N ARG A 558 -7.92 -22.18 -12.29
CA ARG A 558 -9.30 -22.48 -12.71
C ARG A 558 -9.81 -23.26 -11.51
N GLY A 559 -10.92 -22.82 -10.93
CA GLY A 559 -11.61 -23.55 -9.87
C GLY A 559 -12.03 -24.90 -10.40
N GLY A 560 -11.05 -25.79 -10.61
CA GLY A 560 -11.23 -27.20 -10.73
C GLY A 560 -11.99 -27.52 -9.48
N VAL A 561 -13.26 -27.88 -9.69
CA VAL A 561 -14.03 -28.74 -8.82
C VAL A 561 -12.98 -29.55 -8.07
N MET A 562 -12.84 -29.34 -6.75
CA MET A 562 -12.02 -30.23 -5.97
C MET A 562 -12.49 -31.61 -6.39
N GLU A 563 -11.70 -32.32 -7.17
CA GLU A 563 -11.84 -33.75 -7.29
C GLU A 563 -11.57 -34.18 -5.87
N VAL A 564 -12.65 -34.28 -5.10
CA VAL A 564 -12.68 -34.97 -3.84
C VAL A 564 -12.01 -36.28 -4.20
N PRO A 565 -10.79 -36.55 -3.71
CA PRO A 565 -10.08 -37.77 -4.07
C PRO A 565 -11.09 -38.89 -3.83
N PRO A 566 -11.37 -39.76 -4.82
CA PRO A 566 -12.44 -40.72 -4.74
C PRO A 566 -12.34 -41.39 -3.39
N ARG A 567 -13.33 -41.12 -2.52
CA ARG A 567 -13.40 -41.69 -1.17
C ARG A 567 -13.16 -43.17 -1.37
N GLY A 568 -12.04 -43.65 -0.81
CA GLY A 568 -11.55 -44.99 -1.07
C GLY A 568 -12.69 -45.97 -1.16
N THR A 569 -12.88 -46.53 -2.34
CA THR A 569 -13.57 -47.81 -2.46
C THR A 569 -12.81 -48.75 -1.56
N ASN A 570 -13.37 -49.00 -0.37
CA ASN A 570 -12.96 -50.09 0.48
C ASN A 570 -12.97 -51.36 -0.37
N VAL A 571 -11.80 -51.79 -0.82
CA VAL A 571 -11.61 -53.15 -1.31
C VAL A 571 -11.59 -54.03 -0.06
N ALA A 572 -12.79 -54.32 0.43
CA ALA A 572 -13.04 -55.48 1.26
C ALA A 572 -13.66 -56.54 0.36
N GLY A 573 -12.93 -57.65 0.17
CA GLY A 573 -13.50 -58.93 -0.30
C GLY A 573 -12.96 -59.45 -1.62
N ALA A 574 -11.87 -60.22 -1.57
CA ALA A 574 -11.80 -61.64 -1.97
C ALA A 574 -10.42 -62.21 -1.60
#